data_AF-A0A962IM08-F1
#
_entry.id   AF-A0A962IM08-F1
#
_cell.length_a   1.000
_cell.length_b   1.000
_cell.length_c   1.000
_cell.angle_alpha   90.00
_cell.angle_beta   90.00
_cell.angle_gamma   90.00
#
_symmetry.space_group_name_H-M   'P 1'
#
loop_
_entity.id
_entity.type
_entity.pdbx_description
1 polymer ?
#
loop_
_entity_poly.entity_id
_entity_poly.type
_entity_poly.pdbx_seq_one_letter_code
_entity_poly.pdbx_strand_id
1 'polypeptide(L)'
;LLHSRGDYVAALGLAVQVQRSGLHPIWAARVVSMVQRDLGEFAAAEAILLPAIEGRSGQPDTAQQIELAYHLAILRLHQGQLDAARLALNRASRQHEQLLGKHWQGLLWSRQWTALHALASGQLQQAAELLDLALADYAHYLGRGSHLLAYARTDRGYVALALGDVELAQRLFQQALERLQSLRQGDHPRAAEPLLGLALVAMAQDHVEQARRLASVAEQIRRQLPATSEGATRWRANACQVLRMAGGQCVLASPDATAVGLDSLRLQRALAGLCGRPAGGGALPCDQLRRPGEPELWAP
;
A
#
# COMPACT_ATOMS: atom_id res chain seq x y z
N LEU A 1 13.77 2.48 -13.37
CA LEU A 1 12.82 2.19 -14.47
C LEU A 1 12.11 0.84 -14.29
N LEU A 2 12.82 -0.28 -14.16
CA LEU A 2 12.21 -1.61 -13.97
C LEU A 2 11.23 -1.66 -12.79
N HIS A 3 11.67 -1.18 -11.62
CA HIS A 3 10.83 -1.06 -10.42
C HIS A 3 9.56 -0.23 -10.67
N SER A 4 9.69 0.97 -11.27
CA SER A 4 8.55 1.83 -11.61
C SER A 4 7.60 1.22 -12.66
N ARG A 5 8.06 0.24 -13.43
CA ARG A 5 7.23 -0.53 -14.38
C ARG A 5 6.65 -1.79 -13.75
N GLY A 6 6.94 -2.10 -12.49
CA GLY A 6 6.44 -3.28 -11.80
C GLY A 6 7.25 -4.56 -12.02
N ASP A 7 8.40 -4.50 -12.71
CA ASP A 7 9.31 -5.64 -12.83
C ASP A 7 10.25 -5.68 -11.62
N TYR A 8 9.69 -6.11 -10.49
CA TYR A 8 10.39 -6.11 -9.21
C TYR A 8 11.48 -7.16 -9.13
N VAL A 9 11.32 -8.32 -9.78
CA VAL A 9 12.33 -9.39 -9.78
C VAL A 9 13.57 -8.94 -10.53
N ALA A 10 13.43 -8.39 -11.74
CA ALA A 10 14.57 -7.86 -12.49
C ALA A 10 15.19 -6.64 -11.79
N ALA A 11 14.35 -5.76 -11.22
CA ALA A 11 14.84 -4.62 -10.44
C ALA A 11 15.68 -5.06 -9.23
N LEU A 12 15.27 -6.10 -8.51
CA LEU A 12 16.00 -6.64 -7.37
C LEU A 12 17.35 -7.23 -7.81
N GLY A 13 17.37 -7.97 -8.92
CA GLY A 13 18.61 -8.53 -9.47
C GLY A 13 19.66 -7.44 -9.73
N LEU A 14 19.29 -6.34 -10.38
CA LEU A 14 20.19 -5.20 -10.59
C LEU A 14 20.56 -4.48 -9.28
N ALA A 15 19.60 -4.27 -8.38
CA ALA A 15 19.86 -3.59 -7.10
C ALA A 15 20.89 -4.36 -6.25
N VAL A 16 20.79 -5.69 -6.20
CA VAL A 16 21.73 -6.58 -5.50
C VAL A 16 23.11 -6.57 -6.17
N GLN A 17 23.19 -6.50 -7.50
CA GLN A 17 24.48 -6.35 -8.20
C GLN A 17 25.18 -5.06 -7.79
N VAL A 18 24.46 -3.93 -7.73
CA VAL A 18 25.05 -2.66 -7.27
C VAL A 18 25.46 -2.75 -5.80
N GLN A 19 24.64 -3.36 -4.94
CA GLN A 19 25.00 -3.57 -3.54
C GLN A 19 26.31 -4.38 -3.39
N ARG A 20 26.50 -5.44 -4.18
CA ARG A 20 27.73 -6.26 -4.18
C ARG A 20 28.97 -5.52 -4.66
N SER A 21 28.81 -4.47 -5.47
CA SER A 21 29.93 -3.63 -5.91
C SER A 21 30.55 -2.80 -4.77
N GLY A 22 29.83 -2.64 -3.65
CA GLY A 22 30.25 -1.79 -2.53
C GLY A 22 30.13 -0.27 -2.80
N LEU A 23 29.80 0.13 -4.02
CA LEU A 23 29.60 1.54 -4.38
C LEU A 23 28.27 2.07 -3.84
N HIS A 24 28.30 3.30 -3.32
CA HIS A 24 27.12 3.99 -2.77
C HIS A 24 26.27 3.12 -1.82
N PRO A 25 26.84 2.61 -0.71
CA PRO A 25 26.20 1.59 0.13
C PRO A 25 24.85 2.00 0.70
N ILE A 26 24.66 3.29 1.05
CA ILE A 26 23.37 3.80 1.53
C ILE A 26 22.31 3.76 0.44
N TRP A 27 22.65 4.25 -0.76
CA TRP A 27 21.73 4.24 -1.88
C TRP A 27 21.36 2.81 -2.27
N ALA A 28 22.34 1.90 -2.30
CA ALA A 28 22.10 0.50 -2.61
C ALA A 28 21.19 -0.16 -1.55
N ALA A 29 21.45 0.06 -0.26
CA ALA A 29 20.59 -0.45 0.83
C ALA A 29 19.15 0.04 0.70
N ARG A 30 18.96 1.34 0.39
CA ARG A 30 17.63 1.92 0.14
C ARG A 30 16.92 1.26 -1.03
N VAL A 31 17.60 1.11 -2.17
CA VAL A 31 16.97 0.56 -3.39
C VAL A 31 16.64 -0.92 -3.23
N VAL A 32 17.55 -1.72 -2.66
CA VAL A 32 17.33 -3.15 -2.42
C VAL A 32 16.14 -3.35 -1.47
N SER A 33 16.13 -2.65 -0.33
CA SER A 33 15.04 -2.76 0.65
C SER A 33 13.70 -2.25 0.10
N MET A 34 13.69 -1.18 -0.71
CA MET A 34 12.49 -0.69 -1.38
C MET A 34 11.88 -1.74 -2.31
N VAL A 35 12.70 -2.42 -3.12
CA VAL A 35 12.22 -3.46 -4.05
C VAL A 35 11.76 -4.70 -3.26
N GLN A 36 12.49 -5.11 -2.23
CA GLN A 36 12.10 -6.23 -1.35
C GLN A 36 10.76 -5.95 -0.65
N ARG A 37 10.55 -4.74 -0.13
CA ARG A 37 9.26 -4.32 0.43
C ARG A 37 8.13 -4.48 -0.60
N ASP A 38 8.34 -4.04 -1.85
CA ASP A 38 7.30 -4.12 -2.88
C ASP A 38 7.07 -5.54 -3.42
N LEU A 39 8.01 -6.46 -3.18
CA LEU A 39 7.83 -7.91 -3.33
C LEU A 39 7.14 -8.55 -2.12
N GLY A 40 6.98 -7.84 -1.01
CA GLY A 40 6.46 -8.33 0.26
C GLY A 40 7.49 -9.07 1.14
N GLU A 41 8.77 -9.02 0.77
CA GLU A 41 9.90 -9.65 1.48
C GLU A 41 10.35 -8.76 2.64
N PHE A 42 9.46 -8.57 3.63
CA PHE A 42 9.66 -7.53 4.65
C PHE A 42 10.84 -7.80 5.58
N ALA A 43 10.99 -9.03 6.07
CA ALA A 43 12.12 -9.40 6.92
C ALA A 43 13.47 -9.22 6.20
N ALA A 44 13.53 -9.55 4.91
CA ALA A 44 14.73 -9.34 4.10
C ALA A 44 15.05 -7.85 3.93
N ALA A 45 14.04 -7.01 3.70
CA ALA A 45 14.21 -5.56 3.63
C ALA A 45 14.72 -4.97 4.96
N GLU A 46 14.17 -5.44 6.09
CA GLU A 46 14.58 -5.00 7.42
C GLU A 46 16.02 -5.37 7.74
N ALA A 47 16.43 -6.60 7.40
CA ALA A 47 17.79 -7.09 7.58
C ALA A 47 18.85 -6.28 6.81
N ILE A 48 18.45 -5.58 5.73
CA ILE A 48 19.32 -4.65 5.00
C ILE A 48 19.30 -3.25 5.63
N LEU A 49 18.12 -2.76 6.04
CA LEU A 49 17.96 -1.40 6.56
C LEU A 49 18.57 -1.22 7.95
N LEU A 50 18.37 -2.17 8.88
CA LEU A 50 18.82 -2.02 10.27
C LEU A 50 20.34 -1.83 10.38
N PRO A 51 21.19 -2.71 9.82
CA PRO A 51 22.64 -2.52 9.92
C PRO A 51 23.12 -1.25 9.22
N ALA A 52 22.47 -0.85 8.11
CA ALA A 52 22.81 0.36 7.38
C ALA A 52 22.51 1.65 8.17
N ILE A 53 21.52 1.60 9.06
CA ILE A 53 21.17 2.69 9.99
C ILE A 53 22.09 2.64 11.23
N GLU A 54 22.26 1.48 11.85
CA GLU A 54 23.01 1.29 13.10
C GLU A 54 24.52 1.55 12.95
N GLY A 55 25.12 1.11 11.83
CA GLY A 55 26.53 1.33 11.53
C GLY A 55 26.95 2.79 11.40
N ARG A 56 26.01 3.73 11.61
CA ARG A 56 26.23 5.19 11.57
C ARG A 56 25.73 5.91 12.82
N SER A 57 25.44 5.19 13.89
CA SER A 57 25.12 5.80 15.18
C SER A 57 26.22 6.80 15.60
N GLY A 58 25.83 8.05 15.88
CA GLY A 58 26.74 9.13 16.29
C GLY A 58 27.29 10.02 15.17
N GLN A 59 26.93 9.80 13.89
CA GLN A 59 27.23 10.74 12.80
C GLN A 59 26.07 11.73 12.57
N PRO A 60 26.33 12.97 12.09
CA PRO A 60 25.27 13.87 11.68
C PRO A 60 24.39 13.26 10.58
N ASP A 61 23.08 13.42 10.70
CA ASP A 61 22.14 12.88 9.73
C ASP A 61 22.25 13.60 8.37
N THR A 62 22.54 12.82 7.34
CA THR A 62 22.49 13.21 5.93
C THR A 62 21.09 12.91 5.37
N ALA A 63 20.74 13.56 4.26
CA ALA A 63 19.47 13.30 3.57
C ALA A 63 19.30 11.81 3.25
N GLN A 64 20.39 11.13 2.87
CA GLN A 64 20.36 9.69 2.56
C GLN A 64 20.11 8.80 3.79
N GLN A 65 20.58 9.18 4.98
CA GLN A 65 20.28 8.44 6.23
C GLN A 65 18.83 8.62 6.65
N ILE A 66 18.30 9.84 6.51
CA ILE A 66 16.88 10.12 6.78
C ILE A 66 15.99 9.29 5.84
N GLU A 67 16.39 9.14 4.56
CA GLU A 67 15.70 8.26 3.62
C GLU A 67 15.67 6.79 4.05
N LEU A 68 16.76 6.25 4.63
CA LEU A 68 16.74 4.88 5.19
C LEU A 68 15.76 4.76 6.36
N ALA A 69 15.73 5.74 7.26
CA ALA A 69 14.81 5.78 8.38
C ALA A 69 13.34 5.83 7.90
N TYR A 70 13.04 6.60 6.85
CA TYR A 70 11.73 6.58 6.21
C TYR A 70 11.37 5.19 5.66
N HIS A 71 12.29 4.54 4.95
CA HIS A 71 12.02 3.21 4.40
C HIS A 71 11.76 2.17 5.48
N LEU A 72 12.48 2.24 6.61
CA LEU A 72 12.21 1.38 7.77
C LEU A 72 10.86 1.70 8.40
N ALA A 73 10.48 2.98 8.52
CA ALA A 73 9.18 3.37 9.04
C ALA A 73 8.02 2.84 8.17
N ILE A 74 8.16 2.94 6.85
CA ILE A 74 7.22 2.40 5.87
C ILE A 74 7.12 0.88 5.97
N LEU A 75 8.25 0.20 6.14
CA LEU A 75 8.29 -1.25 6.30
C LEU A 75 7.53 -1.71 7.54
N ARG A 76 7.78 -1.06 8.67
CA ARG A 76 7.04 -1.28 9.92
C ARG A 76 5.55 -1.06 9.76
N LEU A 77 5.17 -0.04 8.98
CA LEU A 77 3.76 0.20 8.67
C LEU A 77 3.15 -0.95 7.87
N HIS A 78 3.83 -1.47 6.84
CA HIS A 78 3.38 -2.65 6.10
C HIS A 78 3.26 -3.92 6.96
N GLN A 79 4.08 -4.03 8.00
CA GLN A 79 4.02 -5.10 9.00
C GLN A 79 2.91 -4.89 10.06
N GLY A 80 2.17 -3.77 10.02
CA GLY A 80 1.12 -3.46 10.98
C GLY A 80 1.61 -2.87 12.30
N GLN A 81 2.90 -2.56 12.42
CA GLN A 81 3.50 -1.97 13.63
C GLN A 81 3.23 -0.45 13.68
N LEU A 82 1.97 -0.05 13.87
CA LEU A 82 1.51 1.33 13.71
C LEU A 82 2.27 2.33 14.60
N ASP A 83 2.45 2.03 15.89
CA ASP A 83 3.17 2.92 16.81
C ASP A 83 4.64 3.10 16.44
N ALA A 84 5.33 2.01 16.14
CA ALA A 84 6.73 2.05 15.73
C ALA A 84 6.90 2.80 14.40
N ALA A 85 5.97 2.62 13.46
CA ALA A 85 5.93 3.34 12.19
C ALA A 85 5.69 4.84 12.41
N ARG A 86 4.71 5.21 13.24
CA ARG A 86 4.38 6.62 13.56
C ARG A 86 5.57 7.36 14.14
N LEU A 87 6.21 6.78 15.16
CA LEU A 87 7.37 7.38 15.80
C LEU A 87 8.51 7.59 14.80
N ALA A 88 8.77 6.59 13.94
CA ALA A 88 9.82 6.66 12.94
C ALA A 88 9.50 7.67 11.81
N LEU A 89 8.26 7.70 11.27
CA LEU A 89 7.81 8.67 10.28
C LEU A 89 7.92 10.11 10.80
N ASN A 90 7.48 10.36 12.03
CA ASN A 90 7.53 11.68 12.65
C ASN A 90 8.97 12.13 12.89
N ARG A 91 9.84 11.22 13.37
CA ARG A 91 11.26 11.51 13.57
C ARG A 91 11.94 11.85 12.25
N ALA A 92 11.78 10.99 11.23
CA ALA A 92 12.35 11.21 9.91
C ALA A 92 11.85 12.52 9.28
N SER A 93 10.56 12.84 9.43
CA SER A 93 9.97 14.11 8.96
C SER A 93 10.59 15.33 9.61
N ARG A 94 10.78 15.33 10.93
CA ARG A 94 11.43 16.45 11.63
C ARG A 94 12.89 16.62 11.22
N GLN A 95 13.65 15.53 11.15
CA GLN A 95 15.05 15.57 10.69
C GLN A 95 15.14 16.08 9.25
N HIS A 96 14.21 15.64 8.41
CA HIS A 96 14.12 16.08 7.03
C HIS A 96 13.88 17.58 6.92
N GLU A 97 12.88 18.11 7.65
CA GLU A 97 12.55 19.53 7.66
C GLU A 97 13.71 20.38 8.19
N GLN A 98 14.42 19.91 9.22
CA GLN A 98 15.62 20.58 9.75
C GLN A 98 16.75 20.64 8.72
N LEU A 99 16.93 19.60 7.92
CA LEU A 99 18.03 19.50 6.96
C LEU A 99 17.74 20.22 5.63
N LEU A 100 16.52 20.08 5.10
CA LEU A 100 16.15 20.48 3.74
C LEU A 100 15.07 21.56 3.69
N GLY A 101 14.57 22.00 4.84
CA GLY A 101 13.52 23.02 4.95
C GLY A 101 12.11 22.49 4.66
N LYS A 102 11.13 23.39 4.77
CA LYS A 102 9.69 23.10 4.73
C LYS A 102 9.10 22.84 3.33
N HIS A 103 9.91 22.85 2.26
CA HIS A 103 9.42 22.87 0.87
C HIS A 103 9.95 21.73 -0.01
N TRP A 104 10.57 20.68 0.57
CA TRP A 104 11.23 19.62 -0.20
C TRP A 104 10.31 18.43 -0.58
N GLN A 105 10.66 17.73 -1.67
CA GLN A 105 9.95 16.60 -2.33
C GLN A 105 9.66 15.37 -1.43
N GLY A 106 10.32 15.28 -0.29
CA GLY A 106 10.21 14.22 0.72
C GLY A 106 9.01 14.42 1.61
N LEU A 107 8.49 15.65 1.67
CA LEU A 107 7.18 15.94 2.21
C LEU A 107 6.08 15.25 1.39
N LEU A 108 6.29 15.02 0.09
CA LEU A 108 5.28 14.37 -0.77
C LEU A 108 5.12 12.91 -0.36
N TRP A 109 6.26 12.21 -0.27
CA TRP A 109 6.31 10.81 0.10
C TRP A 109 5.91 10.62 1.57
N SER A 110 6.45 11.42 2.49
CA SER A 110 6.14 11.31 3.91
C SER A 110 4.67 11.59 4.21
N ARG A 111 4.03 12.55 3.52
CA ARG A 111 2.61 12.86 3.71
C ARG A 111 1.71 11.69 3.35
N GLN A 112 1.97 11.03 2.22
CA GLN A 112 1.21 9.83 1.83
C GLN A 112 1.32 8.71 2.87
N TRP A 113 2.51 8.46 3.42
CA TRP A 113 2.70 7.43 4.44
C TRP A 113 2.10 7.80 5.79
N THR A 114 2.15 9.07 6.19
CA THR A 114 1.41 9.57 7.35
C THR A 114 -0.09 9.42 7.17
N ALA A 115 -0.61 9.65 5.96
CA ALA A 115 -2.01 9.43 5.65
C ALA A 115 -2.41 7.94 5.71
N LEU A 116 -1.56 7.05 5.21
CA LEU A 116 -1.76 5.61 5.31
C LEU A 116 -1.72 5.11 6.76
N HIS A 117 -0.85 5.68 7.59
CA HIS A 117 -0.87 5.45 9.03
C HIS A 117 -2.18 5.94 9.66
N ALA A 118 -2.63 7.16 9.32
CA ALA A 118 -3.89 7.74 9.81
C ALA A 118 -5.08 6.85 9.43
N LEU A 119 -5.15 6.38 8.18
CA LEU A 119 -6.17 5.43 7.71
C LEU A 119 -6.15 4.13 8.52
N ALA A 120 -4.99 3.49 8.67
CA ALA A 120 -4.85 2.27 9.46
C ALA A 120 -5.32 2.47 10.92
N SER A 121 -5.02 3.65 11.47
CA SER A 121 -5.42 4.07 12.83
C SER A 121 -6.88 4.52 12.95
N GLY A 122 -7.65 4.57 11.85
CA GLY A 122 -9.05 5.00 11.85
C GLY A 122 -9.27 6.52 11.80
N GLN A 123 -8.21 7.33 11.62
CA GLN A 123 -8.28 8.78 11.50
C GLN A 123 -8.62 9.17 10.04
N LEU A 124 -9.85 8.84 9.60
CA LEU A 124 -10.23 8.87 8.18
C LEU A 124 -10.20 10.27 7.55
N GLN A 125 -10.70 11.29 8.26
CA GLN A 125 -10.71 12.68 7.78
C GLN A 125 -9.28 13.20 7.61
N GLN A 126 -8.42 12.97 8.60
CA GLN A 126 -7.01 13.33 8.51
C GLN A 126 -6.31 12.61 7.35
N ALA A 127 -6.60 11.32 7.14
CA ALA A 127 -6.07 10.57 6.01
C ALA A 127 -6.52 11.17 4.67
N ALA A 128 -7.79 11.59 4.55
CA ALA A 128 -8.32 12.23 3.35
C ALA A 128 -7.60 13.55 3.04
N GLU A 129 -7.48 14.45 4.03
CA GLU A 129 -6.81 15.74 3.88
C GLU A 129 -5.34 15.57 3.44
N LEU A 130 -4.60 14.68 4.09
CA LEU A 130 -3.20 14.42 3.77
C LEU A 130 -3.03 13.83 2.37
N LEU A 131 -3.94 12.95 1.93
CA LEU A 131 -3.91 12.40 0.58
C LEU A 131 -4.32 13.42 -0.48
N ASP A 132 -5.26 14.31 -0.21
CA ASP A 132 -5.65 15.38 -1.14
C ASP A 132 -4.47 16.34 -1.39
N LEU A 133 -3.71 16.66 -0.34
CA LEU A 133 -2.44 17.39 -0.47
C LEU A 133 -1.39 16.60 -1.24
N ALA A 134 -1.21 15.30 -0.97
CA ALA A 134 -0.26 14.46 -1.70
C ALA A 134 -0.61 14.33 -3.20
N LEU A 135 -1.91 14.23 -3.53
CA LEU A 135 -2.40 14.20 -4.91
C LEU A 135 -2.09 15.51 -5.65
N ALA A 136 -2.34 16.66 -5.02
CA ALA A 136 -2.04 17.96 -5.60
C ALA A 136 -0.54 18.10 -5.90
N ASP A 137 0.31 17.69 -4.95
CA ASP A 137 1.75 17.77 -5.11
C ASP A 137 2.28 16.80 -6.17
N TYR A 138 1.84 15.55 -6.19
CA TYR A 138 2.25 14.61 -7.23
C TYR A 138 1.82 15.07 -8.62
N ALA A 139 0.63 15.67 -8.75
CA ALA A 139 0.18 16.24 -10.02
C ALA A 139 1.04 17.43 -10.44
N HIS A 140 1.42 18.31 -9.51
CA HIS A 140 2.24 19.48 -9.78
C HIS A 140 3.70 19.13 -10.10
N TYR A 141 4.36 18.33 -9.26
CA TYR A 141 5.80 18.08 -9.36
C TYR A 141 6.16 16.89 -10.25
N LEU A 142 5.32 15.85 -10.34
CA LEU A 142 5.62 14.62 -11.09
C LEU A 142 4.78 14.48 -12.36
N GLY A 143 3.79 15.36 -12.55
CA GLY A 143 2.88 15.36 -13.69
C GLY A 143 1.77 14.31 -13.60
N ARG A 144 0.74 14.51 -14.42
CA ARG A 144 -0.49 13.68 -14.45
C ARG A 144 -0.24 12.20 -14.82
N GLY A 145 0.87 11.92 -15.49
CA GLY A 145 1.31 10.58 -15.89
C GLY A 145 2.17 9.86 -14.85
N SER A 146 2.32 10.38 -13.63
CA SER A 146 3.10 9.70 -12.59
C SER A 146 2.39 8.44 -12.06
N HIS A 147 3.13 7.34 -11.90
CA HIS A 147 2.62 6.13 -11.23
C HIS A 147 2.45 6.34 -9.72
N LEU A 148 3.20 7.26 -9.11
CA LEU A 148 3.02 7.64 -7.71
C LEU A 148 1.68 8.37 -7.49
N LEU A 149 1.25 9.16 -8.47
CA LEU A 149 -0.09 9.77 -8.45
C LEU A 149 -1.18 8.70 -8.51
N ALA A 150 -0.99 7.64 -9.30
CA ALA A 150 -1.93 6.51 -9.33
C ALA A 150 -1.98 5.79 -7.97
N TYR A 151 -0.85 5.58 -7.30
CA TYR A 151 -0.82 5.00 -5.97
C TYR A 151 -1.59 5.85 -4.95
N ALA A 152 -1.34 7.17 -4.92
CA ALA A 152 -2.07 8.07 -4.03
C ALA A 152 -3.58 8.11 -4.32
N ARG A 153 -3.99 8.02 -5.60
CA ARG A 153 -5.41 7.89 -5.97
C ARG A 153 -6.02 6.60 -5.43
N THR A 154 -5.31 5.49 -5.53
CA THR A 154 -5.75 4.23 -4.93
C THR A 154 -5.93 4.37 -3.42
N ASP A 155 -4.94 4.94 -2.72
CA ASP A 155 -5.02 5.14 -1.26
C ASP A 155 -6.20 6.05 -0.89
N ARG A 156 -6.42 7.15 -1.64
CA ARG A 156 -7.55 8.06 -1.45
C ARG A 156 -8.90 7.40 -1.75
N GLY A 157 -8.94 6.49 -2.72
CA GLY A 157 -10.12 5.69 -3.02
C GLY A 157 -10.50 4.74 -1.88
N TYR A 158 -9.50 4.13 -1.22
CA TYR A 158 -9.76 3.34 -0.01
C TYR A 158 -10.24 4.19 1.16
N VAL A 159 -9.70 5.41 1.35
CA VAL A 159 -10.24 6.35 2.34
C VAL A 159 -11.68 6.76 1.99
N ALA A 160 -11.98 7.00 0.71
CA ALA A 160 -13.32 7.32 0.26
C ALA A 160 -14.31 6.18 0.57
N LEU A 161 -13.95 4.91 0.30
CA LEU A 161 -14.77 3.76 0.71
C LEU A 161 -14.97 3.70 2.23
N ALA A 162 -13.91 3.93 3.02
CA ALA A 162 -14.00 3.94 4.48
C ALA A 162 -14.91 5.05 5.02
N LEU A 163 -15.01 6.18 4.30
CA LEU A 163 -15.93 7.28 4.59
C LEU A 163 -17.33 7.07 3.99
N GLY A 164 -17.55 5.99 3.24
CA GLY A 164 -18.81 5.75 2.54
C GLY A 164 -19.02 6.62 1.28
N ASP A 165 -17.98 7.15 0.67
CA ASP A 165 -18.08 7.85 -0.62
C ASP A 165 -17.72 6.90 -1.78
N VAL A 166 -18.72 6.12 -2.21
CA VAL A 166 -18.58 5.09 -3.27
C VAL A 166 -18.31 5.72 -4.64
N GLU A 167 -18.93 6.87 -4.94
CA GLU A 167 -18.78 7.54 -6.23
C GLU A 167 -17.38 8.14 -6.41
N LEU A 168 -16.86 8.80 -5.37
CA LEU A 168 -15.47 9.28 -5.37
C LEU A 168 -14.49 8.12 -5.46
N ALA A 169 -14.71 7.06 -4.67
CA ALA A 169 -13.88 5.86 -4.71
C ALA A 169 -13.81 5.26 -6.13
N GLN A 170 -14.96 5.10 -6.80
CA GLN A 170 -15.04 4.59 -8.16
C GLN A 170 -14.18 5.41 -9.13
N ARG A 171 -14.35 6.74 -9.14
CA ARG A 171 -13.59 7.63 -10.02
C ARG A 171 -12.09 7.54 -9.77
N LEU A 172 -11.68 7.53 -8.50
CA LEU A 172 -10.26 7.46 -8.12
C LEU A 172 -9.61 6.14 -8.51
N PHE A 173 -10.30 5.01 -8.25
CA PHE A 173 -9.78 3.70 -8.63
C PHE A 173 -9.72 3.52 -10.15
N GLN A 174 -10.70 4.00 -10.90
CA GLN A 174 -10.68 3.97 -12.37
C GLN A 174 -9.47 4.73 -12.93
N GLN A 175 -9.24 5.97 -12.49
CA GLN A 175 -8.09 6.78 -12.90
C GLN A 175 -6.74 6.15 -12.51
N ALA A 176 -6.67 5.52 -11.33
CA ALA A 176 -5.48 4.81 -10.90
C ALA A 176 -5.23 3.57 -11.77
N LEU A 177 -6.28 2.79 -12.06
CA LEU A 177 -6.20 1.57 -12.84
C LEU A 177 -5.79 1.85 -14.28
N GLU A 178 -6.38 2.85 -14.95
CA GLU A 178 -6.00 3.27 -16.30
C GLU A 178 -4.50 3.58 -16.38
N ARG A 179 -3.98 4.29 -15.38
CA ARG A 179 -2.56 4.62 -15.32
C ARG A 179 -1.69 3.40 -15.08
N LEU A 180 -2.08 2.48 -14.19
CA LEU A 180 -1.31 1.27 -13.89
C LEU A 180 -1.39 0.24 -15.02
N GLN A 181 -2.48 0.18 -15.78
CA GLN A 181 -2.63 -0.70 -16.93
C GLN A 181 -1.79 -0.25 -18.14
N SER A 182 -1.57 1.06 -18.29
CA SER A 182 -0.60 1.55 -19.28
C SER A 182 0.86 1.22 -18.90
N LEU A 183 1.12 0.75 -17.67
CA LEU A 183 2.39 0.15 -17.29
C LEU A 183 2.37 -1.36 -17.56
N ARG A 184 3.50 -1.91 -18.03
CA ARG A 184 3.73 -3.36 -18.18
C ARG A 184 2.60 -4.10 -18.89
N GLN A 185 1.98 -3.47 -19.90
CA GLN A 185 0.89 -4.06 -20.68
C GLN A 185 -0.26 -4.60 -19.81
N GLY A 186 -0.58 -3.95 -18.69
CA GLY A 186 -1.67 -4.35 -17.80
C GLY A 186 -1.25 -5.16 -16.58
N ASP A 187 -0.01 -5.66 -16.54
CA ASP A 187 0.43 -6.66 -15.56
C ASP A 187 1.29 -6.06 -14.43
N HIS A 188 1.03 -4.80 -14.08
CA HIS A 188 1.72 -4.13 -12.99
C HIS A 188 1.22 -4.69 -11.63
N PRO A 189 2.07 -5.17 -10.71
CA PRO A 189 1.62 -5.83 -9.48
C PRO A 189 0.65 -4.99 -8.62
N ARG A 190 0.85 -3.67 -8.55
CA ARG A 190 -0.05 -2.75 -7.83
C ARG A 190 -1.40 -2.49 -8.52
N ALA A 191 -1.62 -2.91 -9.77
CA ALA A 191 -2.93 -2.81 -10.43
C ALA A 191 -4.01 -3.63 -9.70
N ALA A 192 -3.61 -4.68 -8.96
CA ALA A 192 -4.50 -5.43 -8.10
C ALA A 192 -5.22 -4.57 -7.04
N GLU A 193 -4.60 -3.48 -6.55
CA GLU A 193 -5.19 -2.65 -5.50
C GLU A 193 -6.44 -1.88 -5.96
N PRO A 194 -6.40 -1.04 -7.02
CA PRO A 194 -7.61 -0.40 -7.52
C PRO A 194 -8.61 -1.40 -8.10
N LEU A 195 -8.20 -2.56 -8.62
CA LEU A 195 -9.13 -3.62 -9.02
C LEU A 195 -9.94 -4.16 -7.84
N LEU A 196 -9.30 -4.40 -6.69
CA LEU A 196 -10.01 -4.79 -5.47
C LEU A 196 -10.92 -3.65 -4.98
N GLY A 197 -10.45 -2.41 -5.02
CA GLY A 197 -11.29 -1.24 -4.71
C GLY A 197 -12.55 -1.17 -5.59
N LEU A 198 -12.41 -1.36 -6.90
CA LEU A 198 -13.53 -1.41 -7.84
C LEU A 198 -14.43 -2.63 -7.63
N ALA A 199 -13.89 -3.77 -7.18
CA ALA A 199 -14.70 -4.91 -6.80
C ALA A 199 -15.60 -4.59 -5.60
N LEU A 200 -15.08 -3.88 -4.59
CA LEU A 200 -15.87 -3.40 -3.45
C LEU A 200 -16.93 -2.38 -3.86
N VAL A 201 -16.57 -1.44 -4.76
CA VAL A 201 -17.55 -0.50 -5.36
C VAL A 201 -18.67 -1.27 -6.07
N ALA A 202 -18.32 -2.25 -6.90
CA ALA A 202 -19.29 -3.06 -7.63
C ALA A 202 -20.20 -3.85 -6.66
N MET A 203 -19.66 -4.40 -5.57
CA MET A 203 -20.47 -5.03 -4.53
C MET A 203 -21.44 -4.05 -3.86
N ALA A 204 -20.98 -2.84 -3.52
CA ALA A 204 -21.83 -1.80 -2.93
C ALA A 204 -22.93 -1.32 -3.89
N GLN A 205 -22.76 -1.53 -5.19
CA GLN A 205 -23.73 -1.23 -6.25
C GLN A 205 -24.55 -2.46 -6.70
N ASP A 206 -24.45 -3.58 -5.99
CA ASP A 206 -25.12 -4.86 -6.30
C ASP A 206 -24.73 -5.48 -7.67
N HIS A 207 -23.56 -5.11 -8.20
CA HIS A 207 -22.99 -5.67 -9.43
C HIS A 207 -22.06 -6.86 -9.12
N VAL A 208 -22.58 -7.90 -8.46
CA VAL A 208 -21.80 -9.05 -7.94
C VAL A 208 -20.95 -9.73 -9.02
N GLU A 209 -21.50 -9.90 -10.22
CA GLU A 209 -20.78 -10.50 -11.35
C GLU A 209 -19.56 -9.69 -11.80
N GLN A 210 -19.68 -8.36 -11.79
CA GLN A 210 -18.57 -7.47 -12.09
C GLN A 210 -17.54 -7.51 -10.96
N ALA A 211 -17.99 -7.49 -9.70
CA ALA A 211 -17.11 -7.61 -8.54
C ALA A 211 -16.26 -8.89 -8.59
N ARG A 212 -16.90 -10.03 -8.91
CA ARG A 212 -16.24 -11.33 -9.04
C ARG A 212 -15.16 -11.32 -10.12
N ARG A 213 -15.45 -10.76 -11.30
CA ARG A 213 -14.45 -10.63 -12.38
C ARG A 213 -13.26 -9.76 -11.95
N LEU A 214 -13.52 -8.59 -11.37
CA LEU A 214 -12.48 -7.66 -10.93
C LEU A 214 -11.58 -8.28 -9.85
N ALA A 215 -12.18 -8.92 -8.83
CA ALA A 215 -11.45 -9.58 -7.76
C ALA A 215 -10.64 -10.78 -8.27
N SER A 216 -11.16 -11.53 -9.26
CA SER A 216 -10.44 -12.65 -9.89
C SER A 216 -9.18 -12.17 -10.61
N VAL A 217 -9.26 -11.08 -11.39
CA VAL A 217 -8.09 -10.48 -12.04
C VAL A 217 -7.08 -9.97 -11.02
N ALA A 218 -7.53 -9.31 -9.95
CA ALA A 218 -6.65 -8.85 -8.89
C ALA A 218 -5.91 -10.01 -8.19
N GLU A 219 -6.61 -11.11 -7.94
CA GLU A 219 -6.05 -12.32 -7.34
C GLU A 219 -4.98 -12.95 -8.25
N GLN A 220 -5.26 -13.05 -9.55
CA GLN A 220 -4.31 -13.54 -10.55
C GLN A 220 -3.03 -12.70 -10.60
N ILE A 221 -3.14 -11.36 -10.58
CA ILE A 221 -1.97 -10.47 -10.51
C ILE A 221 -1.17 -10.74 -9.24
N ARG A 222 -1.83 -10.91 -8.09
CA ARG A 222 -1.14 -11.21 -6.82
C ARG A 222 -0.50 -12.60 -6.80
N ARG A 223 -1.00 -13.58 -7.57
CA ARG A 223 -0.37 -14.91 -7.71
C ARG A 223 1.00 -14.88 -8.37
N GLN A 224 1.26 -13.88 -9.22
CA GLN A 224 2.55 -13.76 -9.90
C GLN A 224 3.67 -13.28 -8.96
N LEU A 225 3.33 -12.74 -7.79
CA LEU A 225 4.31 -12.38 -6.77
C LEU A 225 4.89 -13.64 -6.09
N PRO A 226 6.12 -13.59 -5.55
CA PRO A 226 6.78 -14.75 -4.95
C PRO A 226 5.88 -15.49 -3.94
N ALA A 227 5.83 -16.82 -4.04
CA ALA A 227 5.04 -17.65 -3.12
C ALA A 227 5.58 -17.61 -1.69
N THR A 228 6.90 -17.46 -1.54
CA THR A 228 7.61 -17.42 -0.24
C THR A 228 7.50 -16.08 0.48
N SER A 229 7.09 -15.02 -0.20
CA SER A 229 6.96 -13.69 0.37
C SER A 229 5.79 -13.63 1.36
N GLU A 230 6.09 -13.27 2.60
CA GLU A 230 5.10 -13.10 3.68
C GLU A 230 4.07 -12.02 3.30
N GLY A 231 4.55 -10.85 2.83
CA GLY A 231 3.69 -9.76 2.40
C GLY A 231 2.85 -10.11 1.17
N ALA A 232 3.43 -10.79 0.18
CA ALA A 232 2.67 -11.24 -0.99
C ALA A 232 1.59 -12.26 -0.61
N THR A 233 1.87 -13.12 0.36
CA THR A 233 0.88 -14.06 0.89
C THR A 233 -0.30 -13.34 1.52
N ARG A 234 -0.07 -12.27 2.30
CA ARG A 234 -1.16 -11.42 2.82
C ARG A 234 -1.94 -10.73 1.70
N TRP A 235 -1.27 -10.15 0.72
CA TRP A 235 -1.93 -9.49 -0.40
C TRP A 235 -2.82 -10.45 -1.22
N ARG A 236 -2.36 -11.68 -1.45
CA ARG A 236 -3.17 -12.76 -2.06
C ARG A 236 -4.37 -13.10 -1.18
N ALA A 237 -4.17 -13.21 0.13
CA ALA A 237 -5.23 -13.53 1.07
C ALA A 237 -6.34 -12.46 1.09
N ASN A 238 -5.98 -11.18 1.02
CA ASN A 238 -6.94 -10.08 0.88
C ASN A 238 -7.70 -10.14 -0.46
N ALA A 239 -7.01 -10.42 -1.58
CA ALA A 239 -7.66 -10.57 -2.87
C ALA A 239 -8.67 -11.74 -2.87
N CYS A 240 -8.29 -12.85 -2.26
CA CYS A 240 -9.16 -14.01 -2.09
C CYS A 240 -10.34 -13.77 -1.15
N GLN A 241 -10.18 -12.95 -0.11
CA GLN A 241 -11.30 -12.53 0.73
C GLN A 241 -12.35 -11.81 -0.12
N VAL A 242 -11.95 -10.76 -0.86
CA VAL A 242 -12.87 -10.01 -1.73
C VAL A 242 -13.48 -10.91 -2.81
N LEU A 243 -12.70 -11.80 -3.42
CA LEU A 243 -13.21 -12.74 -4.42
C LEU A 243 -14.27 -13.69 -3.85
N ARG A 244 -14.07 -14.23 -2.64
CA ARG A 244 -15.06 -15.09 -1.98
C ARG A 244 -16.32 -14.32 -1.61
N MET A 245 -16.18 -13.08 -1.14
CA MET A 245 -17.33 -12.22 -0.84
C MET A 245 -18.16 -11.93 -2.09
N ALA A 246 -17.54 -11.88 -3.27
CA ALA A 246 -18.22 -11.77 -4.56
C ALA A 246 -18.71 -13.11 -5.13
N GLY A 247 -18.74 -14.19 -4.33
CA GLY A 247 -19.20 -15.52 -4.76
C GLY A 247 -18.21 -16.30 -5.64
N GLY A 248 -16.96 -15.86 -5.70
CA GLY A 248 -15.88 -16.56 -6.40
C GLY A 248 -15.20 -17.62 -5.53
N GLN A 249 -14.52 -18.57 -6.18
CA GLN A 249 -13.71 -19.58 -5.50
C GLN A 249 -12.25 -19.11 -5.42
N CYS A 250 -11.65 -19.14 -4.23
CA CYS A 250 -10.21 -19.05 -4.06
C CYS A 250 -9.74 -20.05 -3.00
N VAL A 251 -8.67 -20.77 -3.33
CA VAL A 251 -7.92 -21.63 -2.41
C VAL A 251 -6.60 -20.94 -2.09
N LEU A 252 -6.38 -20.62 -0.81
CA LEU A 252 -5.10 -20.10 -0.33
C LEU A 252 -4.19 -21.28 -0.02
N ALA A 253 -2.92 -21.19 -0.44
CA ALA A 253 -1.92 -22.22 -0.16
C ALA A 253 -1.52 -22.29 1.34
N SER A 254 -1.67 -21.18 2.08
CA SER A 254 -1.48 -21.13 3.52
C SER A 254 -2.63 -20.37 4.18
N PRO A 255 -3.46 -21.01 5.03
CA PRO A 255 -4.53 -20.36 5.77
C PRO A 255 -3.99 -19.43 6.87
N ASP A 256 -2.73 -19.60 7.31
CA ASP A 256 -2.12 -18.92 8.46
C ASP A 256 -1.55 -17.53 8.14
N ALA A 257 -2.03 -16.87 7.08
CA ALA A 257 -1.75 -15.46 6.81
C ALA A 257 -2.52 -14.54 7.78
N THR A 258 -2.38 -14.79 9.09
CA THR A 258 -3.10 -14.15 10.20
C THR A 258 -2.46 -12.83 10.63
N ALA A 259 -1.21 -12.56 10.23
CA ALA A 259 -0.57 -11.28 10.49
C ALA A 259 -1.34 -10.16 9.78
N VAL A 260 -1.79 -9.16 10.53
CA VAL A 260 -2.54 -8.02 10.00
C VAL A 260 -1.55 -6.92 9.61
N GLY A 261 -1.43 -6.65 8.31
CA GLY A 261 -0.59 -5.58 7.77
C GLY A 261 -1.40 -4.33 7.37
N LEU A 262 -0.70 -3.30 6.88
CA LEU A 262 -1.32 -2.08 6.36
C LEU A 262 -2.42 -2.37 5.32
N ASP A 263 -2.16 -3.31 4.40
CA ASP A 263 -3.09 -3.68 3.35
C ASP A 263 -4.38 -4.31 3.90
N SER A 264 -4.27 -5.14 4.94
CA SER A 264 -5.41 -5.75 5.63
C SER A 264 -6.22 -4.68 6.38
N LEU A 265 -5.55 -3.81 7.13
CA LEU A 265 -6.21 -2.69 7.84
C LEU A 265 -6.93 -1.76 6.87
N ARG A 266 -6.29 -1.38 5.77
CA ARG A 266 -6.89 -0.55 4.71
C ARG A 266 -8.15 -1.20 4.12
N LEU A 267 -8.09 -2.49 3.81
CA LEU A 267 -9.24 -3.25 3.32
C LEU A 267 -10.37 -3.28 4.36
N GLN A 268 -10.06 -3.58 5.62
CA GLN A 268 -11.05 -3.65 6.69
C GLN A 268 -11.73 -2.30 6.93
N ARG A 269 -11.01 -1.17 6.88
CA ARG A 269 -11.61 0.18 6.99
C ARG A 269 -12.56 0.46 5.82
N ALA A 270 -12.15 0.11 4.60
CA ALA A 270 -13.01 0.27 3.43
C ALA A 270 -14.26 -0.60 3.51
N LEU A 271 -14.14 -1.84 3.98
CA LEU A 271 -15.28 -2.70 4.24
C LEU A 271 -16.20 -2.09 5.30
N ALA A 272 -15.65 -1.64 6.44
CA ALA A 272 -16.39 -0.98 7.52
C ALA A 272 -17.23 0.21 7.03
N GLY A 273 -16.69 1.04 6.11
CA GLY A 273 -17.42 2.17 5.52
C GLY A 273 -18.55 1.79 4.55
N LEU A 274 -18.59 0.54 4.09
CA LEU A 274 -19.65 -0.02 3.24
C LEU A 274 -20.71 -0.78 4.03
N CYS A 275 -20.49 -1.01 5.31
CA CYS A 275 -21.35 -1.80 6.18
C CYS A 275 -22.71 -1.15 6.40
N GLY A 276 -23.76 -1.98 6.45
CA GLY A 276 -25.11 -1.52 6.76
C GLY A 276 -25.74 -0.61 5.70
N ARG A 277 -25.06 -0.33 4.58
CA ARG A 277 -25.64 0.45 3.48
C ARG A 277 -26.69 -0.38 2.75
N PRO A 278 -27.88 0.17 2.46
CA PRO A 278 -28.82 -0.47 1.56
C PRO A 278 -28.23 -0.48 0.15
N ALA A 279 -27.66 -1.61 -0.27
CA ALA A 279 -27.54 -1.95 -1.68
C ALA A 279 -28.88 -2.52 -2.13
N GLY A 280 -29.32 -2.23 -3.35
CA GLY A 280 -30.64 -2.60 -3.89
C GLY A 280 -30.85 -4.10 -4.09
N GLY A 281 -30.80 -4.87 -3.01
CA GLY A 281 -30.81 -6.33 -2.93
C GLY A 281 -30.46 -6.88 -1.54
N GLY A 282 -29.88 -6.07 -0.64
CA GLY A 282 -29.53 -6.42 0.74
C GLY A 282 -28.31 -5.64 1.23
N ALA A 283 -28.27 -5.27 2.51
CA ALA A 283 -27.08 -4.64 3.08
C ALA A 283 -25.91 -5.63 3.10
N LEU A 284 -24.68 -5.16 2.82
CA LEU A 284 -23.47 -5.98 3.02
C LEU A 284 -23.43 -6.42 4.49
N PRO A 285 -23.63 -7.72 4.78
CA PRO A 285 -23.81 -8.17 6.15
C PRO A 285 -22.48 -8.06 6.88
N CYS A 286 -22.52 -7.23 7.91
CA CYS A 286 -21.38 -6.79 8.68
C CYS A 286 -20.47 -7.95 9.14
N ASP A 287 -21.14 -8.95 9.67
CA ASP A 287 -20.56 -10.10 10.34
C ASP A 287 -19.78 -11.03 9.38
N GLN A 288 -19.97 -10.87 8.07
CA GLN A 288 -19.36 -11.69 7.03
C GLN A 288 -18.16 -11.03 6.35
N LEU A 289 -17.86 -9.76 6.65
CA LEU A 289 -16.80 -9.02 5.96
C LEU A 289 -15.41 -9.24 6.58
N ARG A 290 -15.32 -9.85 7.77
CA ARG A 290 -14.07 -10.05 8.53
C ARG A 290 -13.55 -11.49 8.40
N ARG A 291 -12.24 -11.67 8.24
CA ARG A 291 -11.61 -13.00 8.40
C ARG A 291 -11.38 -13.33 9.88
N PRO A 292 -11.39 -14.62 10.27
CA PRO A 292 -10.97 -15.02 11.61
C PRO A 292 -9.60 -14.42 11.98
N GLY A 293 -9.50 -13.82 13.18
CA GLY A 293 -8.25 -13.22 13.69
C GLY A 293 -8.01 -11.75 13.33
N GLU A 294 -8.80 -11.15 12.44
CA GLU A 294 -8.71 -9.70 12.17
C GLU A 294 -9.31 -8.88 13.32
N PRO A 295 -8.81 -7.68 13.65
CA PRO A 295 -9.41 -6.85 14.69
C PRO A 295 -10.83 -6.41 14.31
N GLU A 296 -11.71 -6.29 15.30
CA GLU A 296 -13.02 -5.68 15.10
C GLU A 296 -12.90 -4.16 15.10
N LEU A 297 -12.91 -3.60 13.89
CA LEU A 297 -12.80 -2.17 13.61
C LEU A 297 -14.15 -1.40 13.57
N TRP A 298 -15.23 -1.99 14.09
CA TRP A 298 -16.62 -1.65 13.78
C TRP A 298 -17.37 -0.94 14.92
N ALA A 299 -16.70 -0.73 16.05
CA ALA A 299 -17.26 0.04 17.15
C ALA A 299 -16.97 1.54 16.95
N PRO A 300 -17.93 2.43 17.29
CA PRO A 300 -17.82 3.89 17.15
C PRO A 300 -16.68 4.50 17.98
#